data_AF-A0A931HR74-F1
#
_entry.id   AF-A0A931HR74-F1
#
_cell.length_a   1.000
_cell.length_b   1.000
_cell.length_c   1.000
_cell.angle_alpha   90.00
_cell.angle_beta   90.00
_cell.angle_gamma   90.00
#
_symmetry.space_group_name_H-M   'P 1'
#
loop_
_entity.id
_entity.type
_entity.pdbx_description
1 polymer ?
#
loop_
_entity_poly.entity_id
_entity_poly.type
_entity_poly.pdbx_seq_one_letter_code
_entity_poly.pdbx_strand_id
1 'polypeptide(L)'
;MASTGKDHARMNLGIWGDDDWLDCTPPAQHLYFVLWNWPTLSYCGAGDWHPGRIASKAKGWTPAAVERAAAELSRDLFLLIDETTGEFLLRSWIKHDGLWKVPNMAVSMANARAELASRTLRGVIVHEVSKVRATHPGLSSWERAAVVSMLEQKAVDPASPVSYTHL
;
A
#
# COMPACT_ATOMS: atom_id res chain seq x y z
N MET A 1 -0.62 3.16 13.47
CA MET A 1 -2.01 3.37 12.96
C MET A 1 -3.08 2.63 13.78
N ALA A 2 -4.34 3.11 13.75
CA ALA A 2 -5.48 2.44 14.39
C ALA A 2 -5.91 1.16 13.64
N SER A 3 -6.43 0.17 14.37
CA SER A 3 -6.95 -1.08 13.76
C SER A 3 -8.14 -0.79 12.85
N THR A 4 -8.16 -1.38 11.65
CA THR A 4 -9.24 -1.20 10.66
C THR A 4 -10.46 -2.07 10.94
N GLY A 5 -10.54 -2.78 12.07
CA GLY A 5 -11.66 -3.66 12.40
C GLY A 5 -11.82 -4.88 11.46
N LYS A 6 -10.88 -5.06 10.51
CA LYS A 6 -10.83 -6.19 9.58
C LYS A 6 -10.35 -7.43 10.33
N ASP A 7 -11.07 -8.53 10.18
CA ASP A 7 -10.70 -9.87 10.68
C ASP A 7 -10.14 -10.79 9.58
N HIS A 8 -10.36 -10.44 8.31
CA HIS A 8 -9.82 -11.13 7.13
C HIS A 8 -9.34 -10.13 6.07
N ALA A 9 -8.44 -10.57 5.18
CA ALA A 9 -8.04 -9.81 4.00
C ALA A 9 -8.44 -10.54 2.71
N ARG A 10 -8.81 -9.76 1.70
CA ARG A 10 -9.01 -10.25 0.34
C ARG A 10 -7.66 -10.34 -0.36
N MET A 11 -7.33 -11.51 -0.92
CA MET A 11 -6.08 -11.72 -1.66
C MET A 11 -6.32 -11.63 -3.17
N ASN A 12 -5.38 -10.99 -3.89
CA ASN A 12 -5.40 -10.98 -5.36
C ASN A 12 -4.85 -12.29 -5.92
N LEU A 13 -5.71 -13.14 -6.47
CA LEU A 13 -5.26 -14.40 -7.10
C LEU A 13 -4.54 -14.16 -8.43
N GLY A 14 -4.78 -13.04 -9.10
CA GLY A 14 -4.12 -12.70 -10.37
C GLY A 14 -2.64 -12.34 -10.22
N ILE A 15 -2.12 -12.20 -9.00
CA ILE A 15 -0.71 -11.91 -8.74
C ILE A 15 0.21 -13.02 -9.28
N TRP A 16 -0.29 -14.25 -9.42
CA TRP A 16 0.47 -15.39 -9.96
C TRP A 16 0.63 -15.36 -11.49
N GLY A 17 0.02 -14.39 -12.18
CA GLY A 17 0.24 -14.14 -13.61
C GLY A 17 1.07 -12.88 -13.88
N ASP A 18 1.74 -12.34 -12.88
CA ASP A 18 2.58 -11.14 -12.96
C ASP A 18 4.06 -11.58 -12.95
N ASP A 19 4.79 -11.35 -14.04
CA ASP A 19 6.17 -11.82 -14.19
C ASP A 19 7.10 -11.18 -13.15
N ASP A 20 6.91 -9.89 -12.83
CA ASP A 20 7.70 -9.20 -11.80
C ASP A 20 7.50 -9.84 -10.41
N TRP A 21 6.31 -10.38 -10.14
CA TRP A 21 6.03 -11.12 -8.91
C TRP A 21 6.67 -12.50 -8.91
N LEU A 22 6.66 -13.20 -10.06
CA LEU A 22 7.25 -14.53 -10.19
C LEU A 22 8.78 -14.49 -10.06
N ASP A 23 9.41 -13.37 -10.41
CA ASP A 23 10.85 -13.14 -10.25
C ASP A 23 11.24 -12.81 -8.79
N CYS A 24 10.28 -12.45 -7.92
CA CYS A 24 10.54 -12.20 -6.51
C CYS A 24 10.96 -13.48 -5.76
N THR A 25 11.93 -13.34 -4.87
CA THR A 25 12.38 -14.39 -3.97
C THR A 25 11.28 -14.77 -2.96
N PRO A 26 11.28 -16.02 -2.43
CA PRO A 26 10.31 -16.43 -1.42
C PRO A 26 10.25 -15.52 -0.17
N PRO A 27 11.38 -14.98 0.36
CA PRO A 27 11.32 -13.98 1.43
C PRO A 27 10.58 -12.69 1.04
N ALA A 28 10.78 -12.17 -0.17
CA ALA A 28 10.08 -10.99 -0.66
C ALA A 28 8.57 -11.27 -0.81
N GLN A 29 8.20 -12.37 -1.46
CA GLN A 29 6.79 -12.77 -1.59
C GLN A 29 6.13 -12.97 -0.21
N HIS A 30 6.83 -13.64 0.70
CA HIS A 30 6.34 -13.86 2.06
C HIS A 30 6.16 -12.54 2.83
N LEU A 31 7.13 -11.62 2.75
CA LEU A 31 7.01 -10.30 3.38
C LEU A 31 5.79 -9.54 2.87
N TYR A 32 5.57 -9.54 1.55
CA TYR A 32 4.40 -8.90 0.95
C TYR A 32 3.09 -9.44 1.56
N PHE A 33 2.96 -10.77 1.69
CA PHE A 33 1.77 -11.38 2.29
C PHE A 33 1.61 -11.10 3.80
N VAL A 34 2.72 -11.01 4.53
CA VAL A 34 2.70 -10.58 5.95
C VAL A 34 2.17 -9.16 6.08
N LEU A 35 2.64 -8.24 5.22
CA LEU A 35 2.18 -6.85 5.23
C LEU A 35 0.73 -6.71 4.75
N TRP A 36 0.32 -7.49 3.75
CA TRP A 36 -1.04 -7.50 3.21
C TRP A 36 -2.09 -7.89 4.25
N ASN A 37 -1.72 -8.80 5.16
CA ASN A 37 -2.58 -9.26 6.25
C ASN A 37 -2.19 -8.64 7.60
N TRP A 38 -1.51 -7.49 7.58
CA TRP A 38 -1.05 -6.86 8.80
C TRP A 38 -2.23 -6.33 9.64
N PRO A 39 -2.30 -6.60 10.96
CA PRO A 39 -3.48 -6.27 11.77
C PRO A 39 -3.87 -4.79 11.81
N THR A 40 -2.90 -3.90 11.60
CA THR A 40 -3.11 -2.45 11.58
C THR A 40 -2.91 -1.84 10.19
N LEU A 41 -3.02 -2.64 9.13
CA LEU A 41 -2.98 -2.13 7.76
C LEU A 41 -4.21 -1.23 7.54
N SER A 42 -3.96 0.00 7.11
CA SER A 42 -4.99 1.02 6.95
C SER A 42 -5.90 0.75 5.75
N TYR A 43 -7.01 1.49 5.66
CA TYR A 43 -7.91 1.41 4.51
C TYR A 43 -7.28 1.91 3.20
N CYS A 44 -6.14 2.61 3.24
CA CYS A 44 -5.40 3.02 2.06
C CYS A 44 -4.18 2.14 1.76
N GLY A 45 -4.01 1.01 2.46
CA GLY A 45 -2.94 0.04 2.20
C GLY A 45 -1.58 0.42 2.77
N ALA A 46 -1.59 1.32 3.76
CA ALA A 46 -0.39 1.80 4.42
C ALA A 46 -0.32 1.34 5.87
N GLY A 47 0.87 1.37 6.45
CA GLY A 47 1.12 0.99 7.83
C GLY A 47 2.44 1.51 8.36
N ASP A 48 2.69 1.26 9.66
CA ASP A 48 3.94 1.65 10.31
C ASP A 48 5.07 0.68 9.90
N TRP A 49 6.18 1.20 9.38
CA TRP A 49 7.36 0.44 9.02
C TRP A 49 8.23 0.18 10.25
N HIS A 50 8.27 -1.06 10.71
CA HIS A 50 9.11 -1.46 11.83
C HIS A 50 9.64 -2.89 11.63
N PRO A 51 10.83 -3.07 11.02
CA PRO A 51 11.40 -4.37 10.69
C PRO A 51 11.46 -5.35 11.88
N GLY A 52 11.79 -4.85 13.08
CA GLY A 52 11.77 -5.67 14.31
C GLY A 52 10.40 -6.24 14.69
N ARG A 53 9.32 -5.47 14.54
CA ARG A 53 7.95 -5.95 14.82
C ARG A 53 7.51 -6.93 13.74
N ILE A 54 7.86 -6.69 12.48
CA ILE A 54 7.58 -7.61 11.37
C ILE A 54 8.32 -8.93 11.58
N ALA A 55 9.61 -8.88 11.93
CA ALA A 55 10.42 -10.07 12.15
C ALA A 55 9.89 -10.95 13.30
N SER A 56 9.20 -10.38 14.29
CA SER A 56 8.55 -11.16 15.35
C SER A 56 7.35 -12.00 14.88
N LYS A 57 6.89 -11.87 13.62
CA LYS A 57 5.72 -12.60 13.10
C LYS A 57 6.01 -13.98 12.56
N ALA A 58 7.27 -14.34 12.31
CA ALA A 58 7.60 -15.72 11.99
C ALA A 58 9.01 -16.08 12.47
N LYS A 59 9.16 -17.32 12.95
CA LYS A 59 10.47 -17.88 13.27
C LYS A 59 11.36 -17.88 12.03
N GLY A 60 12.61 -17.45 12.17
CA GLY A 60 13.58 -17.36 11.07
C GLY A 60 13.68 -15.98 10.43
N TRP A 61 12.72 -15.08 10.64
CA TRP A 61 12.92 -13.69 10.29
C TRP A 61 13.92 -13.01 11.23
N THR A 62 14.71 -12.11 10.65
CA THR A 62 15.50 -11.10 11.36
C THR A 62 15.17 -9.72 10.78
N PRO A 63 15.35 -8.62 11.51
CA PRO A 63 15.14 -7.27 10.97
C PRO A 63 15.90 -7.04 9.65
N ALA A 64 17.17 -7.46 9.60
CA ALA A 64 17.99 -7.36 8.39
C ALA A 64 17.46 -8.20 7.21
N ALA A 65 16.86 -9.37 7.48
CA ALA A 65 16.21 -10.15 6.43
C ALA A 65 14.95 -9.45 5.90
N VAL A 66 14.15 -8.83 6.79
CA VAL A 66 12.97 -8.04 6.41
C VAL A 66 13.37 -6.88 5.52
N GLU A 67 14.42 -6.15 5.88
CA GLU A 67 14.94 -5.03 5.08
C GLU A 67 15.43 -5.48 3.70
N ARG A 68 16.16 -6.61 3.60
CA ARG A 68 16.59 -7.14 2.29
C ARG A 68 15.40 -7.53 1.40
N ALA A 69 14.40 -8.20 1.96
CA ALA A 69 13.17 -8.56 1.24
C ALA A 69 12.38 -7.31 0.83
N ALA A 70 12.37 -6.26 1.66
CA ALA A 70 11.72 -5.00 1.36
C ALA A 70 12.43 -4.22 0.25
N ALA A 71 13.77 -4.22 0.25
CA ALA A 71 14.57 -3.61 -0.81
C ALA A 71 14.25 -4.23 -2.16
N GLU A 72 14.05 -5.56 -2.19
CA GLU A 72 13.60 -6.26 -3.38
C GLU A 72 12.20 -5.82 -3.83
N LEU A 73 11.20 -5.91 -2.95
CA LEU A 73 9.84 -5.45 -3.27
C LEU A 73 9.77 -3.96 -3.68
N SER A 74 10.69 -3.13 -3.18
CA SER A 74 10.78 -1.71 -3.50
C SER A 74 11.33 -1.46 -4.90
N ARG A 75 12.28 -2.28 -5.37
CA ARG A 75 12.79 -2.19 -6.75
C ARG A 75 11.69 -2.38 -7.79
N ASP A 76 10.80 -3.34 -7.54
CA ASP A 76 9.70 -3.68 -8.46
C ASP A 76 8.38 -2.98 -8.09
N LEU A 77 8.45 -1.97 -7.20
CA LEU A 77 7.34 -1.10 -6.80
C LEU A 77 6.13 -1.84 -6.18
N PHE A 78 6.32 -3.04 -5.62
CA PHE A 78 5.27 -3.73 -4.86
C PHE A 78 5.06 -3.07 -3.49
N LEU A 79 6.16 -2.64 -2.86
CA LEU A 79 6.20 -2.01 -1.54
C LEU A 79 6.94 -0.69 -1.64
N LEU A 80 6.41 0.37 -1.04
CA LEU A 80 7.11 1.65 -0.93
C LEU A 80 7.31 1.97 0.55
N ILE A 81 8.48 2.45 0.92
CA ILE A 81 8.82 2.79 2.30
C ILE A 81 9.31 4.24 2.34
N ASP A 82 8.79 4.99 3.30
CA ASP A 82 9.33 6.29 3.70
C ASP A 82 9.98 6.12 5.07
N GLU A 83 11.30 5.97 5.08
CA GLU A 83 12.06 5.79 6.33
C GLU A 83 12.02 7.02 7.24
N THR A 84 11.78 8.22 6.67
CA THR A 84 11.75 9.46 7.45
C THR A 84 10.51 9.49 8.34
N THR A 85 9.36 9.04 7.81
CA THR A 85 8.13 8.97 8.58
C THR A 85 7.91 7.61 9.24
N GLY A 86 8.69 6.59 8.86
CA GLY A 86 8.51 5.23 9.35
C GLY A 86 7.20 4.62 8.84
N GLU A 87 6.84 4.88 7.59
CA GLU A 87 5.59 4.40 6.97
C GLU A 87 5.89 3.55 5.74
N PHE A 88 5.04 2.57 5.47
CA PHE A 88 5.06 1.81 4.21
C PHE A 88 3.72 1.89 3.49
N LEU A 89 3.72 1.61 2.19
CA LEU A 89 2.54 1.49 1.32
C LEU A 89 2.66 0.28 0.41
N LEU A 90 1.63 -0.55 0.38
CA LEU A 90 1.45 -1.59 -0.64
C LEU A 90 0.83 -0.96 -1.89
N ARG A 91 1.64 -0.65 -2.91
CA ARG A 91 1.22 0.18 -4.07
C ARG A 91 -0.10 -0.30 -4.69
N SER A 92 -0.20 -1.60 -4.94
CA SER A 92 -1.36 -2.20 -5.63
C SER A 92 -2.59 -2.43 -4.73
N TRP A 93 -2.52 -2.07 -3.44
CA TRP A 93 -3.61 -2.29 -2.49
C TRP A 93 -4.94 -1.74 -2.98
N ILE A 94 -4.96 -0.46 -3.38
CA ILE A 94 -6.17 0.26 -3.81
C ILE A 94 -6.87 -0.49 -4.96
N LYS A 95 -6.09 -1.02 -5.91
CA LYS A 95 -6.63 -1.77 -7.05
C LYS A 95 -7.34 -3.04 -6.61
N HIS A 96 -6.82 -3.75 -5.62
CA HIS A 96 -7.22 -5.14 -5.33
C HIS A 96 -8.09 -5.34 -4.09
N ASP A 97 -7.97 -4.50 -3.06
CA ASP A 97 -8.81 -4.62 -1.85
C ASP A 97 -10.28 -4.26 -2.15
N GLY A 98 -10.52 -3.29 -3.03
CA GLY A 98 -11.84 -2.98 -3.58
C GLY A 98 -12.71 -2.05 -2.73
N LEU A 99 -12.18 -1.41 -1.68
CA LEU A 99 -12.93 -0.44 -0.86
C LEU A 99 -13.52 0.71 -1.68
N TRP A 100 -12.86 1.10 -2.76
CA TRP A 100 -13.35 2.13 -3.69
C TRP A 100 -14.69 1.78 -4.36
N LYS A 101 -15.12 0.51 -4.35
CA LYS A 101 -16.42 0.10 -4.90
C LYS A 101 -17.60 0.50 -4.02
N VAL A 102 -17.36 0.73 -2.72
CA VAL A 102 -18.39 1.07 -1.74
C VAL A 102 -18.18 2.52 -1.30
N PRO A 103 -19.13 3.45 -1.53
CA PRO A 103 -18.87 4.87 -1.35
C PRO A 103 -18.44 5.29 0.06
N ASN A 104 -19.03 4.72 1.12
CA ASN A 104 -18.63 5.00 2.49
C ASN A 104 -17.21 4.49 2.79
N MET A 105 -16.83 3.34 2.20
CA MET A 105 -15.48 2.81 2.36
C MET A 105 -14.44 3.61 1.55
N ALA A 106 -14.82 4.17 0.41
CA ALA A 106 -13.98 5.11 -0.33
C ALA A 106 -13.66 6.38 0.49
N VAL A 107 -14.62 6.86 1.29
CA VAL A 107 -14.38 7.95 2.27
C VAL A 107 -13.41 7.50 3.35
N SER A 108 -13.58 6.31 3.93
CA SER A 108 -12.65 5.76 4.92
C SER A 108 -11.22 5.62 4.37
N MET A 109 -11.08 5.20 3.11
CA MET A 109 -9.80 5.14 2.40
C MET A 109 -9.17 6.54 2.25
N ALA A 110 -9.94 7.54 1.82
CA ALA A 110 -9.45 8.92 1.68
C ALA A 110 -9.00 9.51 3.04
N ASN A 111 -9.75 9.25 4.10
CA ASN A 111 -9.41 9.69 5.46
C ASN A 111 -8.14 8.99 5.97
N ALA A 112 -8.03 7.66 5.81
CA ALA A 112 -6.82 6.91 6.18
C ALA A 112 -5.58 7.41 5.43
N ARG A 113 -5.72 7.83 4.16
CA ARG A 113 -4.65 8.50 3.42
C ARG A 113 -4.30 9.87 4.00
N ALA A 114 -5.27 10.62 4.51
CA ALA A 114 -5.01 11.94 5.12
C ALA A 114 -4.25 11.84 6.45
N GLU A 115 -4.32 10.71 7.15
CA GLU A 115 -3.60 10.42 8.40
C GLU A 115 -2.10 10.17 8.19
N LEU A 116 -1.66 9.86 6.96
CA LEU A 116 -0.25 9.62 6.64
C LEU A 116 0.59 10.89 6.83
N ALA A 117 1.75 10.73 7.47
CA ALA A 117 2.76 11.78 7.56
C ALA A 117 3.51 11.94 6.24
N SER A 118 3.76 10.85 5.50
CA SER A 118 4.50 10.85 4.25
C SER A 118 3.70 11.52 3.14
N ARG A 119 4.15 12.71 2.74
CA ARG A 119 3.60 13.44 1.58
C ARG A 119 3.81 12.67 0.27
N THR A 120 4.90 11.89 0.18
CA THR A 120 5.20 11.07 -1.00
C THR A 120 4.23 9.92 -1.11
N LEU A 121 4.06 9.10 -0.06
CA LEU A 121 3.11 7.99 -0.08
C LEU A 121 1.67 8.47 -0.27
N ARG A 122 1.32 9.62 0.34
CA ARG A 122 0.05 10.31 0.06
C ARG A 122 -0.14 10.61 -1.42
N GLY A 123 0.90 11.06 -2.12
CA GLY A 123 0.82 11.35 -3.55
C GLY A 123 0.69 10.09 -4.41
N VAL A 124 1.38 9.01 -4.03
CA VAL A 124 1.26 7.71 -4.72
C VAL A 124 -0.15 7.17 -4.62
N ILE A 125 -0.80 7.27 -3.47
CA ILE A 125 -2.21 6.85 -3.33
C ILE A 125 -3.12 7.64 -4.28
N VAL A 126 -2.91 8.95 -4.46
CA VAL A 126 -3.70 9.74 -5.42
C VAL A 126 -3.50 9.23 -6.85
N HIS A 127 -2.25 8.90 -7.22
CA HIS A 127 -1.93 8.32 -8.51
C HIS A 127 -2.66 6.99 -8.73
N GLU A 128 -2.60 6.07 -7.76
CA GLU A 128 -3.25 4.75 -7.87
C GLU A 128 -4.79 4.85 -7.87
N VAL A 129 -5.39 5.73 -7.05
CA VAL A 129 -6.84 5.95 -7.10
C VAL A 129 -7.26 6.56 -8.44
N SER A 130 -6.46 7.47 -9.01
CA SER A 130 -6.75 8.08 -10.32
C SER A 130 -6.78 7.03 -11.44
N LYS A 131 -5.86 6.05 -11.42
CA LYS A 131 -5.87 4.91 -12.36
C LYS A 131 -7.12 4.04 -12.20
N VAL A 132 -7.52 3.76 -10.97
CA VAL A 132 -8.74 2.98 -10.69
C VAL A 132 -9.99 3.75 -11.14
N ARG A 133 -10.07 5.05 -10.89
CA ARG A 133 -11.17 5.90 -11.38
C ARG A 133 -11.25 5.92 -12.90
N ALA A 134 -10.12 6.04 -13.60
CA ALA A 134 -10.07 6.04 -15.06
C ALA A 134 -10.62 4.74 -15.66
N THR A 135 -10.41 3.61 -14.98
CA THR A 135 -10.93 2.29 -15.41
C THR A 135 -12.38 2.03 -14.97
N HIS A 136 -12.89 2.79 -13.99
CA HIS A 136 -14.24 2.63 -13.44
C HIS A 136 -14.96 3.98 -13.24
N PRO A 137 -15.11 4.82 -14.27
CA PRO A 137 -15.47 6.24 -14.08
C PRO A 137 -16.87 6.49 -13.52
N GLY A 138 -17.80 5.54 -13.64
CA GLY A 138 -19.22 5.71 -13.29
C GLY A 138 -19.60 5.42 -11.84
N LEU A 139 -18.65 5.28 -10.91
CA LEU A 139 -18.97 4.97 -9.51
C LEU A 139 -19.25 6.22 -8.69
N SER A 140 -20.31 6.17 -7.87
CA SER A 140 -20.68 7.25 -6.93
C SER A 140 -19.67 7.46 -5.81
N SER A 141 -18.72 6.53 -5.62
CA SER A 141 -17.55 6.74 -4.75
C SER A 141 -16.73 7.96 -5.14
N TRP A 142 -16.65 8.29 -6.44
CA TRP A 142 -15.87 9.41 -6.95
C TRP A 142 -16.53 10.77 -6.72
N GLU A 143 -17.81 10.78 -6.36
CA GLU A 143 -18.61 11.98 -6.08
C GLU A 143 -18.54 12.37 -4.59
N ARG A 144 -17.95 11.52 -3.75
CA ARG A 144 -17.84 11.78 -2.31
C ARG A 144 -16.85 12.91 -2.07
N ALA A 145 -17.26 13.94 -1.32
CA ALA A 145 -16.48 15.15 -1.06
C ALA A 145 -15.04 14.86 -0.61
N ALA A 146 -14.84 13.91 0.30
CA ALA A 146 -13.50 13.52 0.77
C ALA A 146 -12.63 12.92 -0.37
N VAL A 147 -13.24 12.15 -1.27
CA VAL A 147 -12.55 11.52 -2.41
C VAL A 147 -12.27 12.54 -3.51
N VAL A 148 -13.21 13.45 -3.78
CA VAL A 148 -13.00 14.59 -4.70
C VAL A 148 -11.82 15.44 -4.22
N SER A 149 -11.86 15.89 -2.96
CA SER A 149 -10.79 16.68 -2.37
C SER A 149 -9.44 15.95 -2.35
N MET A 150 -9.44 14.63 -2.15
CA MET A 150 -8.24 13.81 -2.23
C MET A 150 -7.65 13.80 -3.65
N LEU A 151 -8.49 13.66 -4.68
CA LEU A 151 -8.09 13.58 -6.09
C LEU A 151 -7.59 14.91 -6.67
N GLU A 152 -7.95 16.04 -6.07
CA GLU A 152 -7.41 17.36 -6.42
C GLU A 152 -5.99 17.59 -5.90
N GLN A 153 -5.51 16.75 -4.97
CA GLN A 153 -4.17 16.88 -4.41
C GLN A 153 -3.09 16.35 -5.36
N LYS A 154 -1.83 16.73 -5.12
CA LYS A 154 -0.68 16.29 -5.91
C LYS A 154 -0.60 14.76 -5.98
N ALA A 155 -0.63 14.22 -7.19
CA ALA A 155 -0.28 12.84 -7.49
C ALA A 155 1.24 12.67 -7.63
N VAL A 156 1.76 11.51 -7.22
CA VAL A 156 3.16 11.11 -7.42
C VAL A 156 3.13 9.76 -8.12
N ASP A 157 3.75 9.69 -9.29
CA ASP A 157 3.93 8.41 -9.98
C ASP A 157 5.00 7.60 -9.25
N PRO A 158 4.70 6.38 -8.78
CA PRO A 158 5.67 5.54 -8.08
C PRO A 158 6.91 5.20 -8.91
N ALA A 159 6.82 5.22 -10.25
CA ALA A 159 7.95 4.97 -11.14
C ALA A 159 8.79 6.23 -11.43
N SER A 160 8.32 7.42 -11.03
CA SER A 160 9.11 8.63 -11.19
C SER A 160 10.34 8.60 -10.27
N PRO A 161 11.49 9.16 -10.70
CA PRO A 161 12.68 9.31 -9.89
C PRO A 161 12.46 10.40 -8.82
N VAL A 162 11.56 10.13 -7.89
CA VAL A 162 11.46 10.81 -6.61
C VAL A 162 12.21 9.91 -5.65
N SER A 163 13.20 10.45 -4.94
CA SER A 163 14.09 9.70 -4.04
C SER A 163 13.29 8.93 -2.99
N TYR A 164 12.93 7.68 -3.28
CA TYR A 164 12.64 6.68 -2.26
C TYR A 164 13.98 6.38 -1.63
N THR A 165 14.19 6.91 -0.42
CA THR A 165 15.47 6.82 0.27
C THR A 165 15.95 5.38 0.29
N HIS A 166 17.19 5.25 -0.14
CA HIS A 166 17.94 4.02 -0.39
C HIS A 166 17.96 3.09 0.83
N LEU A 167 17.58 1.83 0.60
CA LEU A 167 18.08 0.69 1.38
C LEU A 167 19.45 0.26 0.85
#